data_AF-A0A382N0N2-F1
#
_entry.id   AF-A0A382N0N2-F1
#
_cell.length_a   1.000
_cell.length_b   1.000
_cell.length_c   1.000
_cell.angle_alpha   90.00
_cell.angle_beta   90.00
_cell.angle_gamma   90.00
#
_symmetry.space_group_name_H-M   'P 1'
#
loop_
_entity.id
_entity.type
_entity.pdbx_description
1 polymer ?
#
loop_
_entity_poly.entity_id
_entity_poly.type
_entity_poly.pdbx_seq_one_letter_code
_entity_poly.pdbx_strand_id
1 'polypeptide(L)'
;MLRKKVAWSQRVCGLLLTIALATTATADTLSEAIAADYATTLEDLFVHFHQNPELSHLEFETAKRLATELRSLGYDVTEGIGGTGIVAVLANGNGPTVMLRADMDGLPVEEKSGL
;
A
#
# COMPACT_ATOMS: atom_id res chain seq x y z
N MET A 1 -52.49 62.13 -8.35
CA MET A 1 -51.56 62.44 -9.47
C MET A 1 -50.15 62.36 -8.90
N LEU A 2 -49.19 61.53 -9.29
CA LEU A 2 -48.92 60.69 -10.47
C LEU A 2 -48.24 59.40 -9.98
N ARG A 3 -48.55 58.29 -10.67
CA ARG A 3 -47.77 57.04 -10.65
C ARG A 3 -46.44 57.22 -11.40
N LYS A 4 -45.45 56.37 -11.07
CA LYS A 4 -44.38 55.75 -11.91
C LYS A 4 -43.08 55.70 -11.08
N LYS A 5 -42.19 54.72 -11.15
CA LYS A 5 -42.10 53.35 -11.72
C LYS A 5 -40.78 52.81 -11.13
N VAL A 6 -40.76 51.53 -10.75
CA VAL A 6 -39.55 50.75 -10.48
C VAL A 6 -38.66 50.71 -11.73
N ALA A 7 -37.34 50.89 -11.58
CA ALA A 7 -36.35 50.42 -12.55
C ALA A 7 -34.99 50.14 -11.89
N TRP A 8 -34.74 48.85 -11.82
CA TRP A 8 -33.56 48.06 -11.50
C TRP A 8 -32.30 48.42 -12.33
N SER A 9 -31.12 48.58 -11.70
CA SER A 9 -29.77 48.56 -12.33
C SER A 9 -28.71 48.87 -11.25
N GLN A 10 -27.60 48.17 -11.01
CA GLN A 10 -26.88 47.14 -11.73
C GLN A 10 -26.36 46.11 -10.72
N ARG A 11 -26.60 44.84 -11.01
CA ARG A 11 -25.95 43.72 -10.34
C ARG A 11 -24.45 43.81 -10.65
N VAL A 12 -23.63 43.99 -9.63
CA VAL A 12 -22.21 43.63 -9.71
C VAL A 12 -22.17 42.11 -9.81
N CYS A 13 -22.18 41.60 -11.03
CA CYS A 13 -21.76 40.24 -11.33
C CYS A 13 -20.26 40.16 -11.07
N GLY A 14 -19.90 39.99 -9.80
CA GLY A 14 -18.57 39.56 -9.40
C GLY A 14 -18.34 38.17 -9.99
N LEU A 15 -17.53 38.14 -11.04
CA LEU A 15 -16.92 36.96 -11.63
C LEU A 15 -16.16 36.18 -10.54
N LEU A 16 -16.81 35.21 -9.91
CA LEU A 16 -16.13 34.13 -9.20
C LEU A 16 -16.21 32.90 -10.09
N LEU A 17 -15.30 32.87 -11.06
CA LEU A 17 -14.87 31.64 -11.71
C LEU A 17 -14.23 30.77 -10.63
N THR A 18 -15.04 30.01 -9.90
CA THR A 18 -14.52 28.90 -9.10
C THR A 18 -14.01 27.87 -10.09
N ILE A 19 -12.71 27.93 -10.35
CA ILE A 19 -11.98 26.82 -10.95
C ILE A 19 -12.14 25.65 -9.99
N ALA A 20 -13.06 24.74 -10.32
CA ALA A 20 -13.08 23.41 -9.74
C ALA A 20 -11.87 22.67 -10.33
N LEU A 21 -10.71 22.85 -9.69
CA LEU A 21 -9.52 22.06 -10.00
C LEU A 21 -9.79 20.63 -9.51
N ALA A 22 -9.45 19.68 -10.39
CA ALA A 22 -9.87 18.30 -10.38
C ALA A 22 -9.54 17.51 -9.09
N THR A 23 -10.45 16.60 -8.72
CA THR A 23 -10.20 15.51 -7.78
C THR A 23 -10.25 14.17 -8.50
N THR A 24 -9.28 13.90 -9.38
CA THR A 24 -9.08 12.58 -10.01
C THR A 24 -7.70 11.99 -9.73
N ALA A 25 -7.01 12.42 -8.68
CA ALA A 25 -5.57 12.13 -8.49
C ALA A 25 -5.24 10.99 -7.50
N THR A 26 -6.18 10.16 -7.05
CA THR A 26 -5.87 9.16 -6.00
C THR A 26 -5.23 7.87 -6.54
N ALA A 27 -5.67 7.36 -7.70
CA ALA A 27 -5.17 6.09 -8.24
C ALA A 27 -3.73 6.18 -8.79
N ASP A 28 -3.39 7.31 -9.42
CA ASP A 28 -2.05 7.54 -9.96
C ASP A 28 -1.00 7.59 -8.83
N THR A 29 -1.31 8.26 -7.71
CA THR A 29 -0.37 8.40 -6.59
C THR A 29 0.00 7.09 -5.89
N LEU A 30 -0.94 6.14 -5.78
CA LEU A 30 -0.68 4.84 -5.15
C LEU A 30 0.21 3.97 -6.05
N SER A 31 -0.08 3.96 -7.35
CA SER A 31 0.68 3.18 -8.32
C SER A 31 2.13 3.69 -8.41
N GLU A 32 2.32 5.01 -8.36
CA GLU A 32 3.65 5.64 -8.29
C GLU A 32 4.40 5.28 -6.99
N ALA A 33 3.72 5.29 -5.84
CA ALA A 33 4.33 4.88 -4.56
C ALA A 33 4.77 3.42 -4.57
N ILE A 34 3.92 2.51 -5.07
CA ILE A 34 4.27 1.09 -5.20
C ILE A 34 5.48 0.92 -6.14
N ALA A 35 5.49 1.60 -7.29
CA ALA A 35 6.62 1.54 -8.22
C ALA A 35 7.93 2.02 -7.57
N ALA A 36 7.87 3.05 -6.72
CA ALA A 36 9.01 3.51 -5.95
C ALA A 36 9.48 2.47 -4.91
N ASP A 37 8.57 1.81 -4.20
CA ASP A 37 8.91 0.74 -3.25
C ASP A 37 9.58 -0.46 -3.96
N TYR A 38 9.08 -0.82 -5.14
CA TYR A 38 9.70 -1.86 -5.98
C TYR A 38 11.12 -1.50 -6.40
N ALA A 39 11.31 -0.29 -6.94
CA ALA A 39 12.61 0.16 -7.43
C ALA A 39 13.66 0.37 -6.32
N THR A 40 13.23 0.49 -5.06
CA THR A 40 14.14 0.78 -3.95
C THR A 40 14.42 -0.43 -3.06
N THR A 41 13.44 -1.29 -2.83
CA THR A 41 13.54 -2.31 -1.77
C THR A 41 12.92 -3.66 -2.14
N LEU A 42 11.73 -3.69 -2.77
CA LEU A 42 11.00 -4.96 -2.93
C LEU A 42 11.61 -5.89 -3.99
N GLU A 43 12.26 -5.35 -5.03
CA GLU A 43 12.95 -6.17 -6.04
C GLU A 43 14.11 -6.97 -5.42
N ASP A 44 14.97 -6.31 -4.66
CA ASP A 44 16.10 -6.96 -3.97
C ASP A 44 15.62 -8.01 -2.96
N LEU A 45 14.52 -7.72 -2.25
CA LEU A 45 13.93 -8.66 -1.30
C LEU A 45 13.34 -9.88 -2.00
N PHE A 46 12.67 -9.68 -3.14
CA PHE A 46 12.19 -10.78 -3.98
C PHE A 46 13.35 -11.66 -4.46
N VAL A 47 14.39 -11.06 -5.06
CA VAL A 47 15.57 -11.80 -5.54
C VAL A 47 16.22 -12.58 -4.42
N HIS A 48 16.35 -11.99 -3.22
CA HIS A 48 16.89 -12.68 -2.05
C HIS A 48 16.10 -13.94 -1.69
N PHE A 49 14.77 -13.86 -1.57
CA PHE A 49 13.96 -15.04 -1.25
C PHE A 49 13.97 -16.07 -2.37
N HIS A 50 13.94 -15.61 -3.62
CA HIS A 50 13.97 -16.48 -4.80
C HIS A 50 15.27 -17.30 -4.89
N GLN A 51 16.41 -16.69 -4.54
CA GLN A 51 17.73 -17.35 -4.51
C GLN A 51 17.95 -18.24 -3.28
N ASN A 52 17.13 -18.11 -2.24
CA ASN A 52 17.27 -18.84 -0.98
C ASN A 52 15.98 -19.59 -0.61
N PRO A 53 15.48 -20.50 -1.48
CA PRO A 53 14.24 -21.21 -1.20
C PRO A 53 14.43 -22.19 -0.03
N GLU A 54 13.54 -22.13 0.95
CA GLU A 54 13.45 -23.08 2.04
C GLU A 54 12.23 -23.99 1.87
N LEU A 55 12.33 -25.24 2.34
CA LEU A 55 11.23 -26.21 2.20
C LEU A 55 10.11 -25.93 3.20
N SER A 56 8.92 -26.48 2.90
CA SER A 56 7.77 -26.42 3.79
C SER A 56 8.15 -26.84 5.22
N HIS A 57 7.80 -25.98 6.19
CA HIS A 57 8.08 -26.09 7.63
C HIS A 57 9.55 -25.91 8.06
N LEU A 58 10.44 -25.52 7.14
CA LEU A 58 11.87 -25.31 7.39
C LEU A 58 12.32 -23.89 6.97
N GLU A 59 11.39 -22.95 6.84
CA GLU A 59 11.57 -21.56 6.39
C GLU A 59 12.17 -20.64 7.48
N PHE A 60 13.25 -21.07 8.14
CA PHE A 60 13.80 -20.38 9.30
C PHE A 60 14.42 -19.03 8.96
N GLU A 61 15.24 -18.96 7.91
CA GLU A 61 15.87 -17.69 7.52
C GLU A 61 14.87 -16.76 6.80
N THR A 62 13.94 -17.33 6.03
CA THR A 62 12.84 -16.60 5.38
C THR A 62 11.93 -15.93 6.41
N ALA A 63 11.46 -16.68 7.40
CA ALA A 63 10.61 -16.16 8.47
C ALA A 63 11.31 -15.05 9.27
N LYS A 64 12.58 -15.28 9.64
CA LYS A 64 13.40 -14.30 10.37
C LYS A 64 13.64 -13.02 9.57
N ARG A 65 13.90 -13.15 8.26
CA ARG A 65 14.07 -11.99 7.37
C ARG A 65 12.77 -11.20 7.26
N LEU A 66 11.64 -11.86 6.98
CA LEU A 66 10.32 -11.19 6.91
C LEU A 66 9.94 -10.52 8.23
N ALA A 67 10.20 -11.16 9.37
CA ALA A 67 9.94 -10.56 10.66
C ALA A 67 10.77 -9.29 10.89
N THR A 68 12.02 -9.26 10.42
CA THR A 68 12.89 -8.08 10.46
C THR A 68 12.34 -6.95 9.60
N GLU A 69 11.96 -7.25 8.34
CA GLU A 69 11.39 -6.26 7.42
C GLU A 69 10.06 -5.68 7.95
N LEU A 70 9.15 -6.53 8.44
CA LEU A 70 7.85 -6.08 8.95
C LEU A 70 8.01 -5.22 10.22
N ARG A 71 8.96 -5.56 11.11
CA ARG A 71 9.28 -4.70 12.27
C ARG A 71 9.82 -3.34 11.86
N SER A 72 10.66 -3.28 10.82
CA SER A 72 11.22 -2.01 10.35
C SER A 72 10.14 -1.07 9.80
N LEU A 73 9.06 -1.65 9.25
CA LEU A 73 7.87 -0.94 8.78
C LEU A 73 6.88 -0.58 9.91
N GLY A 74 7.17 -0.92 11.17
CA GLY A 74 6.36 -0.56 12.33
C GLY A 74 5.24 -1.53 12.71
N TYR A 75 5.27 -2.77 12.20
CA TYR A 75 4.34 -3.81 12.63
C TYR A 75 4.76 -4.39 13.99
N ASP A 76 3.75 -4.79 14.78
CA ASP A 76 3.95 -5.71 15.89
C ASP A 76 3.98 -7.14 15.36
N VAL A 77 5.13 -7.83 15.50
CA VAL A 77 5.40 -9.11 14.84
C VAL A 77 5.59 -10.21 15.86
N THR A 78 4.70 -11.21 15.78
CA THR A 78 4.81 -12.48 16.51
C THR A 78 5.35 -13.57 15.58
N GLU A 79 6.45 -14.19 15.98
CA GLU A 79 7.10 -15.32 15.29
C GLU A 79 6.76 -16.65 15.97
N GLY A 80 7.08 -17.77 15.33
CA GLY A 80 6.94 -19.10 15.94
C GLY A 80 5.54 -19.71 15.83
N ILE A 81 4.66 -19.14 15.00
CA ILE A 81 3.28 -19.61 14.84
C ILE A 81 3.27 -20.87 13.98
N GLY A 82 2.99 -22.02 14.59
CA GLY A 82 3.01 -23.29 13.86
C GLY A 82 4.39 -23.69 13.34
N GLY A 83 5.46 -23.24 14.00
CA GLY A 83 6.85 -23.47 13.58
C GLY A 83 7.47 -22.17 13.06
N THR A 84 7.47 -21.97 11.76
CA THR A 84 8.09 -20.82 11.06
C THR A 84 7.10 -19.70 10.73
N GLY A 85 5.80 -19.88 11.00
CA GLY A 85 4.80 -18.88 10.66
C GLY A 85 4.95 -17.58 11.46
N ILE A 86 4.60 -16.47 10.80
CA ILE A 86 4.63 -15.12 11.37
C ILE A 86 3.23 -14.49 11.30
N VAL A 87 2.89 -13.69 12.31
CA VAL A 87 1.71 -12.82 12.31
C VAL A 87 2.19 -11.40 12.60
N ALA A 88 1.82 -10.46 11.73
CA ALA A 88 2.18 -9.06 11.85
C ALA A 88 0.92 -8.18 11.91
N VAL A 89 0.83 -7.33 12.92
CA VAL A 89 -0.32 -6.45 13.15
C VAL A 89 0.12 -4.99 13.08
N LEU A 90 -0.55 -4.21 12.23
CA LEU A 90 -0.41 -2.77 12.15
C LEU A 90 -1.69 -2.09 12.64
N ALA A 91 -1.62 -1.43 13.80
CA ALA A 91 -2.74 -0.67 14.34
C ALA A 91 -2.84 0.69 13.62
N ASN A 92 -3.99 0.99 13.02
CA ASN A 92 -4.24 2.23 12.29
C ASN A 92 -5.61 2.84 12.64
N GLY A 93 -5.79 3.19 13.91
CA GLY A 93 -7.02 3.81 14.41
C GLY A 93 -8.24 2.88 14.42
N ASN A 94 -9.42 3.47 14.65
CA ASN A 94 -10.67 2.72 14.68
C ASN A 94 -11.18 2.45 13.27
N GLY A 95 -11.60 1.22 13.01
CA GLY A 95 -12.20 0.83 11.73
C GLY A 95 -12.32 -0.69 11.58
N PRO A 96 -12.82 -1.16 10.43
CA PRO A 96 -12.82 -2.57 10.10
C PRO A 96 -11.40 -3.15 10.03
N THR A 97 -11.25 -4.41 10.41
CA THR A 97 -9.98 -5.14 10.29
C THR A 97 -9.88 -5.82 8.93
N VAL A 98 -8.71 -5.73 8.29
CA VAL A 98 -8.38 -6.44 7.05
C VAL A 98 -7.26 -7.44 7.34
N MET A 99 -7.35 -8.64 6.77
CA MET A 99 -6.33 -9.68 6.89
C MET A 99 -5.81 -10.05 5.50
N LEU A 100 -4.48 -10.07 5.37
CA LEU A 100 -3.76 -10.60 4.22
C LEU A 100 -3.00 -11.85 4.66
N ARG A 101 -2.94 -12.85 3.79
CA ARG A 101 -2.22 -14.09 4.03
C ARG A 101 -1.38 -14.41 2.81
N ALA A 102 -0.12 -14.74 3.04
CA ALA A 102 0.84 -15.20 2.04
C ALA A 102 1.56 -16.45 2.56
N ASP A 103 2.05 -17.27 1.64
CA ASP A 103 2.89 -18.43 1.93
C ASP A 103 4.36 -18.11 1.64
N MET A 104 5.27 -18.87 2.24
CA MET A 104 6.71 -18.60 2.22
C MET A 104 7.54 -19.78 1.67
N ASP A 105 6.93 -20.96 1.51
CA ASP A 105 7.68 -22.17 1.22
C ASP A 105 8.04 -22.32 -0.26
N GLY A 106 9.26 -22.79 -0.48
CA GLY A 106 9.77 -23.22 -1.78
C GLY A 106 9.51 -24.70 -2.05
N LEU A 107 9.76 -25.11 -3.29
CA LEU A 107 9.62 -26.49 -3.74
C LEU A 107 11.00 -27.11 -4.04
N PRO A 108 11.20 -28.42 -3.80
CA PRO A 108 12.44 -29.13 -4.09
C PRO A 108 12.53 -29.47 -5.58
N VAL A 109 12.55 -28.45 -6.44
CA VAL A 109 12.65 -28.58 -7.89
C VAL A 109 13.83 -27.78 -8.42
N GLU A 110 14.47 -28.31 -9.44
CA GLU A 110 15.49 -27.57 -10.17
C GLU A 110 14.81 -26.43 -10.94
N GLU A 111 15.31 -25.21 -10.74
CA GLU A 111 14.83 -24.04 -11.45
C GLU A 111 15.24 -24.08 -12.93
N LYS A 112 14.26 -23.87 -13.81
CA LYS A 112 14.46 -23.85 -15.28
C LYS A 112 14.16 -22.50 -15.93
N SER A 113 13.76 -21.51 -15.12
CA SER A 113 13.42 -20.16 -15.58
C SER A 113 14.63 -19.42 -16.14
N GLY A 114 15.84 -19.75 -15.66
CA GLY A 114 17.07 -19.02 -15.97
C GLY A 114 17.12 -17.62 -15.33
N LEU A 115 16.27 -17.37 -14.34
CA LEU A 115 16.36 -16.23 -13.43
C LEU A 115 17.52 -16.40 -12.44
#